data_AF-A0A2S9GNR2-F1
#
_entry.id   AF-A0A2S9GNR2-F1
#
_cell.length_a   1.000
_cell.length_b   1.000
_cell.length_c   1.000
_cell.angle_alpha   90.00
_cell.angle_beta   90.00
_cell.angle_gamma   90.00
#
_symmetry.space_group_name_H-M   'P 1'
#
loop_
_entity.id
_entity.type
_entity.pdbx_description
1 polymer ?
#
loop_
_entity_poly.entity_id
_entity_poly.type
_entity_poly.pdbx_seq_one_letter_code
_entity_poly.pdbx_strand_id
1 'polypeptide(L)' 'AIANDMIVEVEASDGGEPFKVVRGPVQFNHEPLETTRAPQASEHTEIVLMELGLDWDRIEALKDSGAIA' A
#
# COMPACT_ATOMS: atom_id res chain seq x y z
N ALA A 1 -20.13 17.26 3.87
CA ALA A 1 -19.08 16.24 3.86
C ALA A 1 -19.60 14.88 3.40
N ILE A 2 -20.73 14.39 3.93
CA ILE A 2 -21.31 13.08 3.54
C ILE A 2 -21.77 13.06 2.07
N ALA A 3 -22.26 14.19 1.52
CA ALA A 3 -22.80 14.25 0.15
C ALA A 3 -21.77 14.12 -1.00
N ASN A 4 -20.46 14.12 -0.71
CA ASN A 4 -19.40 14.13 -1.73
C ASN A 4 -18.54 12.86 -1.71
N ASP A 5 -19.00 11.79 -1.04
CA ASP A 5 -18.28 10.51 -0.86
C ASP A 5 -16.84 10.66 -0.33
N MET A 6 -16.54 11.77 0.35
CA MET A 6 -15.15 12.08 0.75
C MET A 6 -14.65 11.26 1.94
N ILE A 7 -15.54 10.51 2.61
CA ILE A 7 -15.20 9.64 3.73
C ILE A 7 -15.38 8.21 3.24
N VAL A 8 -14.29 7.43 3.30
CA VAL A 8 -14.26 6.02 2.89
C VAL A 8 -13.83 5.16 4.06
N GLU A 9 -14.36 3.95 4.14
CA GLU A 9 -13.96 2.95 5.12
C GLU A 9 -12.87 2.08 4.50
N VAL A 10 -11.78 1.86 5.24
CA VAL A 10 -10.66 1.02 4.81
C VAL A 10 -10.38 -0.04 5.86
N GLU A 11 -9.98 -1.21 5.40
CA GLU A 11 -9.56 -2.32 6.26
C GLU A 11 -8.30 -1.96 7.05
N ALA A 12 -8.23 -2.41 8.30
CA ALA A 12 -7.01 -2.30 9.09
C ALA A 12 -5.98 -3.34 8.61
N SER A 13 -4.73 -2.91 8.44
CA SER A 13 -3.68 -3.77 7.92
C SER A 13 -3.20 -4.81 8.94
N ASP A 14 -3.57 -4.68 10.22
CA ASP A 14 -3.21 -5.54 11.34
C ASP A 14 -4.37 -6.44 11.82
N GLY A 15 -5.49 -6.47 11.07
CA GLY A 15 -6.68 -7.24 11.43
C GLY A 15 -7.55 -6.59 12.51
N GLY A 16 -7.29 -5.32 12.84
CA GLY A 16 -8.20 -4.50 13.63
C GLY A 16 -9.50 -4.16 12.89
N GLU A 17 -10.38 -3.42 13.57
CA GLU A 17 -11.65 -2.97 12.99
C GLU A 17 -11.40 -1.98 11.82
N PRO A 18 -12.22 -2.01 10.77
CA PRO A 18 -12.19 -1.02 9.70
C PRO A 18 -12.33 0.41 10.25
N PHE A 19 -11.69 1.37 9.58
CA PHE A 19 -11.70 2.75 10.01
C PHE A 19 -11.91 3.72 8.86
N LYS A 20 -12.37 4.92 9.21
CA LYS A 20 -12.73 5.95 8.23
C LYS A 20 -11.56 6.88 7.93
N VAL A 21 -11.28 7.06 6.66
CA VAL A 21 -10.28 8.01 6.16
C VAL A 21 -10.92 9.01 5.21
N VAL A 22 -10.29 10.19 5.10
CA VAL A 22 -10.68 11.20 4.13
C VAL A 22 -9.90 10.94 2.84
N ARG A 23 -10.62 10.71 1.74
CA ARG A 23 -9.99 10.55 0.42
C ARG A 23 -9.55 11.90 -0.16
N GLY A 24 -8.68 11.86 -1.17
CA GLY A 24 -8.23 13.06 -1.89
C GLY A 24 -9.40 13.92 -2.38
N PRO A 25 -9.33 15.26 -2.26
CA PRO A 25 -10.47 16.14 -2.53
C PRO A 25 -10.73 16.35 -4.03
N VAL A 26 -9.79 15.96 -4.90
CA VAL A 26 -9.86 16.17 -6.35
C VAL A 26 -10.20 14.85 -7.03
N GLN A 27 -11.22 14.87 -7.89
CA GLN A 27 -11.54 13.77 -8.79
C GLN A 27 -11.08 14.14 -10.20
N PHE A 28 -10.34 13.24 -10.84
CA PHE A 28 -9.92 13.38 -12.23
C PHE A 28 -10.81 12.54 -13.14
N ASN A 29 -11.16 13.10 -14.30
CA ASN A 29 -11.81 12.37 -15.40
C ASN A 29 -13.12 11.64 -15.04
N HIS A 30 -13.80 12.02 -13.95
CA HIS A 30 -15.00 11.35 -13.44
C HIS A 30 -14.84 9.85 -13.10
N GLU A 31 -13.61 9.36 -13.03
CA GLU A 31 -13.36 7.96 -12.65
C GLU A 31 -13.40 7.81 -11.11
N PRO A 32 -13.92 6.70 -10.59
CA PRO A 32 -13.83 6.39 -9.16
C PRO A 32 -12.37 6.19 -8.75
N LEU A 33 -11.94 6.87 -7.69
CA LEU A 33 -10.66 6.56 -7.04
C LEU A 33 -10.89 5.46 -5.99
N GLU A 34 -10.22 4.33 -6.15
CA GLU A 34 -10.19 3.29 -5.14
C GLU A 34 -9.14 3.63 -4.09
N THR A 35 -9.59 3.84 -2.85
CA THR A 35 -8.70 4.05 -1.69
C THR A 35 -8.63 2.75 -0.91
N THR A 36 -7.44 2.16 -0.82
CA THR A 36 -7.19 0.93 -0.09
C THR A 36 -6.42 1.23 1.20
N ARG A 37 -6.19 0.19 2.02
CA ARG A 37 -5.36 0.30 3.22
C ARG A 37 -3.94 0.74 2.88
N ALA A 38 -3.26 1.33 3.86
CA ALA A 38 -1.82 1.52 3.77
C ALA A 38 -1.09 0.16 3.71
N PRO A 39 0.05 0.08 2.98
CA PRO A 39 0.90 -1.10 3.03
C PRO A 39 1.54 -1.25 4.41
N GLN A 40 1.83 -2.49 4.79
CA GLN A 40 2.68 -2.81 5.92
C GLN A 40 4.14 -2.47 5.60
N ALA A 41 4.95 -2.35 6.66
CA ALA A 41 6.39 -2.17 6.49
C ALA A 41 6.96 -3.31 5.63
N SER A 42 7.67 -2.92 4.57
CA SER A 42 8.34 -3.84 3.64
C SER A 42 7.43 -4.80 2.86
N GLU A 43 6.10 -4.61 2.83
CA GLU A 43 5.11 -5.53 2.23
C GLU A 43 5.40 -5.91 0.77
N HIS A 44 6.02 -5.00 0.01
CA HIS A 44 6.26 -5.19 -1.43
C HIS A 44 7.74 -5.15 -1.82
N THR A 45 8.66 -5.26 -0.85
CA THR A 45 10.10 -5.07 -1.10
C THR A 45 10.62 -6.03 -2.17
N GLU A 46 10.33 -7.32 -2.01
CA GLU A 46 10.80 -8.37 -2.92
C GLU A 46 10.12 -8.27 -4.27
N ILE A 47 8.82 -7.97 -4.31
CA ILE A 47 8.08 -7.77 -5.56
C ILE A 47 8.73 -6.67 -6.39
N VAL A 48 8.99 -5.51 -5.78
CA VAL A 48 9.64 -4.38 -6.46
C VAL A 48 11.06 -4.73 -6.89
N LEU A 49 11.85 -5.41 -6.06
CA LEU A 49 13.22 -5.80 -6.43
C LEU A 49 13.25 -6.83 -7.57
N MET A 50 12.30 -7.76 -7.60
CA MET A 50 12.14 -8.70 -8.71
C MET A 50 11.72 -8.00 -10.00
N GLU A 51 10.81 -7.02 -9.94
CA GLU A 51 10.43 -6.20 -11.09
C GLU A 51 11.62 -5.39 -11.64
N LEU A 52 12.57 -5.02 -10.78
CA LEU A 52 13.84 -4.40 -11.16
C LEU A 52 14.89 -5.40 -11.69
N GLY A 53 14.57 -6.69 -11.73
CA GLY A 53 15.41 -7.75 -12.30
C GLY A 53 16.37 -8.42 -11.33
N LEU A 54 16.19 -8.26 -10.01
CA LEU A 54 16.95 -9.02 -9.02
C LEU A 54 16.36 -10.43 -8.89
N ASP A 55 17.25 -11.42 -8.81
CA ASP A 55 16.88 -12.79 -8.48
C ASP A 55 16.75 -13.00 -6.96
N TRP A 56 16.20 -14.15 -6.59
CA TRP A 56 16.00 -14.52 -5.19
C TRP A 56 17.32 -14.61 -4.41
N ASP A 57 18.36 -15.18 -5.01
CA ASP A 57 19.67 -15.33 -4.37
C ASP A 57 20.25 -13.96 -3.97
N ARG A 58 20.09 -12.93 -4.82
CA ARG A 58 20.53 -11.57 -4.52
C ARG A 58 19.67 -10.90 -3.45
N ILE A 59 18.36 -11.13 -3.47
CA ILE A 59 17.43 -10.59 -2.47
C ILE A 59 17.74 -11.17 -1.10
N GLU A 60 17.98 -12.48 -0.99
CA GLU A 60 18.38 -13.14 0.25
C GLU A 60 19.69 -12.57 0.80
N ALA A 61 20.71 -12.39 -0.05
CA ALA A 61 21.96 -11.78 0.37
C ALA A 61 21.79 -10.35 0.92
N LEU A 62 20.84 -9.58 0.39
CA LEU A 62 20.52 -8.24 0.89
C LEU A 62 19.83 -8.30 2.27
N LYS A 63 18.91 -9.24 2.47
CA LYS A 63 18.29 -9.50 3.78
C LYS A 63 19.30 -9.93 4.83
N ASP A 64 20.17 -10.88 4.48
CA ASP A 64 21.22 -11.39 5.37
C ASP A 64 22.19 -10.28 5.79
N SER A 65 22.47 -9.34 4.88
CA SER A 65 23.30 -8.17 5.18
C SER A 65 22.60 -7.05 5.96
N GLY A 66 21.28 -7.17 6.18
CA GLY A 66 20.45 -6.15 6.83
C GLY A 66 20.21 -4.89 5.98
N ALA A 67 20.48 -4.95 4.67
CA ALA A 67 20.24 -3.84 3.75
C ALA A 67 18.75 -3.62 3.46
N ILE A 68 17.96 -4.70 3.54
CA ILE A 68 16.50 -4.71 3.43
C ILE A 68 15.93 -5.61 4.54
N ALA A 69 14.65 -5.42 4.87
CA ALA A 69 13.96 -6.18 5.91
C ALA A 69 13.47 -7.55 5.42
#